data_AF-A0A367XZ91-F1
#
_entry.id   AF-A0A367XZ91-F1
#
_cell.length_a   1.000
_cell.length_b   1.000
_cell.length_c   1.000
_cell.angle_alpha   90.00
_cell.angle_beta   90.00
_cell.angle_gamma   90.00
#
_symmetry.space_group_name_H-M   'P 1'
#
loop_
_entity.id
_entity.type
_entity.pdbx_description
1 polymer ?
#
loop_
_entity_poly.entity_id
_entity_poly.type
_entity_poly.pdbx_seq_one_letter_code
_entity_poly.pdbx_strand_id
1 'polypeptide(L)'
;MTTPEEKPATDPQPKQELHQEDLNQIQDIAKKILNPNNDNPTMNEYILSTFAYIGTALMKMQTTNDRQATAKEIADDLTQKFETWVQNREAEKKKQEEAAQQTITDAAAEKKE
;
A
#
# COMPACT_ATOMS: atom_id res chain seq x y z
N MET A 1 38.37 -22.97 37.01
CA MET A 1 37.26 -22.09 36.62
C MET A 1 37.29 -21.99 35.11
N THR A 2 36.40 -22.68 34.43
CA THR A 2 36.30 -22.73 32.97
C THR A 2 35.43 -21.58 32.50
N THR A 3 36.01 -20.62 31.80
CA THR A 3 35.28 -19.59 31.05
C THR A 3 34.39 -20.28 30.02
N PRO A 4 33.08 -19.99 29.94
CA PRO A 4 32.24 -20.58 28.91
C PRO A 4 32.56 -19.91 27.55
N GLU A 5 32.81 -20.74 26.54
CA GLU A 5 32.90 -20.35 25.13
C GLU A 5 31.64 -19.57 24.72
N GLU A 6 31.84 -18.30 24.34
CA GLU A 6 30.82 -17.50 23.68
C GLU A 6 30.62 -18.06 22.28
N LYS A 7 29.47 -18.72 22.05
CA LYS A 7 29.04 -19.15 20.71
C LYS A 7 29.11 -17.96 19.76
N PRO A 8 29.73 -18.06 18.57
CA PRO A 8 29.66 -17.00 17.59
C PRO A 8 28.20 -16.77 17.25
N ALA A 9 27.76 -15.51 17.37
CA ALA A 9 26.45 -15.05 16.97
C ALA A 9 26.15 -15.57 15.56
N THR A 10 25.03 -16.26 15.43
CA THR A 10 24.47 -16.74 14.16
C THR A 10 24.60 -15.66 13.09
N ASP A 11 25.30 -15.97 12.01
CA ASP A 11 25.32 -15.19 10.78
C ASP A 11 23.91 -14.68 10.47
N PRO A 12 23.72 -13.37 10.22
CA PRO A 12 22.45 -12.90 9.69
C PRO A 12 22.24 -13.61 8.36
N GLN A 13 21.23 -14.47 8.29
CA GLN A 13 20.86 -15.14 7.05
C GLN A 13 20.82 -14.12 5.91
N PRO A 14 21.34 -14.45 4.71
CA PRO A 14 21.34 -13.53 3.59
C PRO A 14 19.91 -13.00 3.41
N LYS A 15 19.74 -11.68 3.50
CA LYS A 15 18.46 -11.02 3.25
C LYS A 15 18.00 -11.48 1.88
N GLN A 16 16.95 -12.29 1.83
CA GLN A 16 16.40 -12.79 0.59
C GLN A 16 15.99 -11.57 -0.25
N GLU A 17 16.72 -11.33 -1.33
CA GLU A 17 16.45 -10.19 -2.21
C GLU A 17 15.15 -10.48 -2.96
N LEU A 18 14.24 -9.52 -2.95
CA LEU A 18 12.96 -9.61 -3.63
C LEU A 18 13.21 -9.33 -5.12
N HIS A 19 12.87 -10.29 -6.00
CA HIS A 19 13.08 -10.17 -7.44
C HIS A 19 11.78 -9.76 -8.17
N GLN A 20 11.92 -9.33 -9.43
CA GLN A 20 10.79 -8.90 -10.25
C GLN A 20 9.77 -10.02 -10.49
N GLU A 21 10.21 -11.27 -10.59
CA GLU A 21 9.31 -12.42 -10.73
C GLU A 21 8.46 -12.64 -9.47
N ASP A 22 9.04 -12.43 -8.28
CA ASP A 22 8.31 -12.51 -7.01
C ASP A 22 7.19 -11.46 -6.96
N LEU A 23 7.47 -10.24 -7.42
CA LEU A 23 6.46 -9.18 -7.49
C LEU A 23 5.30 -9.52 -8.42
N ASN A 24 5.58 -10.13 -9.57
CA ASN A 24 4.55 -10.55 -10.51
C ASN A 24 3.65 -11.63 -9.89
N GLN A 25 4.25 -12.60 -9.19
CA GLN A 25 3.50 -13.64 -8.49
C GLN A 25 2.62 -13.06 -7.37
N ILE A 26 3.17 -12.17 -6.55
CA ILE A 26 2.42 -11.53 -5.45
C ILE A 26 1.29 -10.66 -6.04
N GLN A 27 1.53 -9.94 -7.13
CA GLN A 27 0.49 -9.16 -7.83
C GLN A 27 -0.66 -10.06 -8.29
N ASP A 28 -0.36 -11.22 -8.90
CA ASP A 28 -1.39 -12.14 -9.38
C ASP A 28 -2.19 -12.77 -8.24
N ILE A 29 -1.53 -13.07 -7.11
CA ILE A 29 -2.20 -13.52 -5.89
C ILE A 29 -3.11 -12.40 -5.36
N ALA A 30 -2.62 -11.16 -5.29
CA ALA A 30 -3.40 -10.02 -4.83
C ALA A 30 -4.64 -9.79 -5.70
N LYS A 31 -4.52 -9.91 -7.04
CA LYS A 31 -5.67 -9.86 -7.96
C LYS A 31 -6.68 -10.96 -7.65
N LYS A 32 -6.23 -12.21 -7.50
CA LYS A 32 -7.12 -13.36 -7.21
C LYS A 32 -7.85 -13.23 -5.87
N ILE A 33 -7.24 -12.58 -4.87
CA ILE A 33 -7.85 -12.43 -3.54
C ILE A 33 -8.76 -11.20 -3.48
N LEU A 34 -8.29 -10.06 -3.97
CA LEU A 34 -8.97 -8.77 -3.81
C LEU A 34 -9.97 -8.48 -4.93
N ASN A 35 -9.80 -9.08 -6.11
CA ASN A 35 -10.70 -8.94 -7.25
C ASN A 35 -10.84 -10.27 -8.04
N PRO A 36 -11.30 -11.37 -7.39
CA PRO A 36 -11.29 -12.72 -7.95
C PRO A 36 -11.98 -12.87 -9.31
N ASN A 37 -13.07 -12.14 -9.51
CA ASN A 37 -13.88 -12.21 -10.73
C ASN A 37 -13.58 -11.09 -11.72
N ASN A 38 -12.65 -10.19 -11.38
CA ASN A 38 -12.31 -9.02 -12.19
C ASN A 38 -13.44 -7.98 -12.34
N ASP A 39 -14.47 -8.03 -11.49
CA ASP A 39 -15.68 -7.20 -11.62
C ASP A 39 -15.47 -5.75 -11.14
N ASN A 40 -14.40 -5.48 -10.40
CA ASN A 40 -14.09 -4.13 -9.90
C ASN A 40 -12.87 -3.53 -10.65
N PRO A 41 -13.07 -2.73 -11.70
CA PRO A 41 -11.98 -2.13 -12.47
C PRO A 41 -11.13 -1.17 -11.63
N THR A 42 -11.73 -0.43 -10.70
CA THR A 42 -11.00 0.46 -9.78
C THR A 42 -10.04 -0.31 -8.87
N MET A 43 -10.45 -1.49 -8.38
CA MET A 43 -9.58 -2.35 -7.57
C MET A 43 -8.38 -2.84 -8.39
N ASN A 44 -8.58 -3.18 -9.66
CA ASN A 44 -7.50 -3.58 -10.55
C ASN A 44 -6.46 -2.48 -10.76
N GLU A 45 -6.91 -1.25 -11.03
CA GLU A 45 -6.02 -0.09 -11.18
C GLU A 45 -5.23 0.17 -9.90
N TYR A 46 -5.87 0.03 -8.74
CA TYR A 46 -5.21 0.17 -7.45
C TYR A 46 -4.13 -0.90 -7.23
N ILE A 47 -4.41 -2.16 -7.54
CA ILE A 47 -3.43 -3.25 -7.44
C ILE A 47 -2.26 -2.98 -8.40
N LEU A 48 -2.53 -2.70 -9.68
CA LEU A 48 -1.48 -2.46 -10.68
C LEU A 48 -0.57 -1.28 -10.29
N SER A 49 -1.16 -0.16 -9.88
CA SER A 49 -0.39 1.02 -9.46
C SER A 49 0.48 0.74 -8.22
N THR A 50 -0.03 -0.02 -7.25
CA THR A 50 0.71 -0.41 -6.06
C THR A 50 1.94 -1.26 -6.41
N PHE A 51 1.77 -2.30 -7.24
CA PHE A 51 2.88 -3.19 -7.59
C PHE A 51 3.90 -2.52 -8.53
N ALA A 52 3.46 -1.60 -9.41
CA ALA A 52 4.37 -0.77 -10.20
C ALA A 52 5.25 0.13 -9.31
N TYR A 53 4.67 0.70 -8.26
CA TYR A 53 5.42 1.47 -7.28
C TYR A 53 6.46 0.62 -6.54
N ILE A 54 6.05 -0.54 -6.02
CA ILE A 54 6.95 -1.48 -5.32
C ILE A 54 8.10 -1.91 -6.24
N GLY A 55 7.83 -2.23 -7.50
CA GLY A 55 8.87 -2.57 -8.48
C GLY A 55 9.88 -1.43 -8.70
N THR A 56 9.39 -0.19 -8.79
CA THR A 56 10.25 0.99 -8.92
C THR A 56 11.13 1.20 -7.68
N ALA A 57 10.55 1.02 -6.50
CA ALA A 57 11.27 1.13 -5.22
C ALA A 57 12.36 0.06 -5.09
N LEU A 58 12.07 -1.18 -5.49
CA LEU A 58 13.03 -2.28 -5.48
C LEU A 58 14.17 -2.05 -6.48
N MET A 59 13.86 -1.58 -7.68
CA MET A 59 14.89 -1.20 -8.66
C MET A 59 15.82 -0.14 -8.08
N LYS A 60 15.27 0.94 -7.50
CA LYS A 60 16.08 2.00 -6.85
C LYS A 60 16.98 1.43 -5.76
N MET A 61 16.47 0.54 -4.91
CA MET A 61 17.25 -0.11 -3.85
C MET A 61 18.38 -1.01 -4.37
N GLN A 62 18.18 -1.66 -5.51
CA GLN A 62 19.19 -2.52 -6.14
C GLN A 62 20.29 -1.72 -6.85
N THR A 63 19.96 -0.56 -7.42
CA THR A 63 20.89 0.23 -8.23
C THR A 63 21.54 1.40 -7.49
N THR A 64 21.10 1.72 -6.27
CA THR A 64 21.65 2.81 -5.46
C THR A 64 22.95 2.44 -4.76
N ASN A 65 23.86 3.41 -4.64
CA ASN A 65 25.08 3.28 -3.84
C ASN A 65 24.82 3.50 -2.34
N ASP A 66 23.77 4.26 -1.99
CA ASP A 66 23.38 4.55 -0.61
C ASP A 66 21.99 3.95 -0.33
N ARG A 67 22.00 2.68 0.08
CA ARG A 67 20.78 1.92 0.38
C ARG A 67 20.00 2.51 1.56
N GLN A 68 20.66 3.18 2.50
CA GLN A 68 20.00 3.72 3.69
C GLN A 68 19.24 5.01 3.36
N ALA A 69 19.85 5.90 2.59
CA ALA A 69 19.17 7.10 2.10
C ALA A 69 18.00 6.74 1.17
N THR A 70 18.19 5.79 0.26
CA THR A 70 17.11 5.34 -0.65
C THR A 70 15.98 4.66 0.10
N ALA A 71 16.26 3.83 1.10
CA ALA A 71 15.22 3.24 1.94
C ALA A 71 14.41 4.31 2.68
N LYS A 72 15.07 5.37 3.18
CA LYS A 72 14.41 6.51 3.79
C LYS A 72 13.51 7.25 2.80
N GLU A 73 13.99 7.53 1.59
CA GLU A 73 13.19 8.17 0.53
C GLU A 73 11.92 7.37 0.21
N ILE A 74 12.04 6.05 0.07
CA ILE A 74 10.90 5.15 -0.19
C ILE A 74 9.91 5.16 0.98
N ALA A 75 10.41 5.11 2.23
CA ALA A 75 9.56 5.13 3.41
C ALA A 75 8.81 6.46 3.55
N ASP A 76 9.48 7.58 3.29
CA ASP A 76 8.88 8.91 3.36
C ASP A 76 7.79 9.06 2.26
N ASP A 77 8.05 8.61 1.03
CA ASP A 77 7.06 8.65 -0.05
C ASP A 77 5.86 7.72 0.19
N LEU A 78 6.08 6.51 0.72
CA LEU A 78 5.00 5.62 1.16
C LEU A 78 4.12 6.24 2.24
N THR A 79 4.76 6.89 3.22
CA THR A 79 4.06 7.59 4.30
C THR A 79 3.18 8.70 3.73
N GLN A 80 3.74 9.53 2.85
CA GLN A 80 2.99 10.62 2.22
C GLN A 80 1.81 10.12 1.39
N LYS A 81 1.98 9.04 0.61
CA LYS A 81 0.88 8.44 -0.18
C LYS A 81 -0.23 7.90 0.73
N PHE A 82 0.15 7.23 1.82
CA PHE A 82 -0.82 6.73 2.79
C PHE A 82 -1.61 7.86 3.45
N GLU A 83 -0.93 8.89 3.94
CA GLU A 83 -1.58 10.07 4.53
C GLU A 83 -2.54 10.74 3.55
N THR A 84 -2.12 10.92 2.29
CA THR A 84 -2.95 11.48 1.23
C THR A 84 -4.20 10.63 0.98
N TRP A 85 -4.04 9.31 0.94
CA TRP A 85 -5.16 8.39 0.75
C TRP A 85 -6.15 8.45 1.92
N VAL A 86 -5.66 8.49 3.17
CA VAL A 86 -6.51 8.64 4.36
C VAL A 86 -7.31 9.94 4.29
N GLN A 87 -6.66 11.07 3.99
CA GLN A 87 -7.31 12.37 3.86
C GLN A 87 -8.39 12.37 2.77
N ASN A 88 -8.09 11.81 1.60
CA ASN A 88 -9.06 11.72 0.50
C ASN A 88 -10.26 10.85 0.87
N ARG A 89 -10.01 9.72 1.55
CA ARG A 89 -11.08 8.81 1.98
C ARG A 89 -11.99 9.45 3.03
N GLU A 90 -11.44 10.19 3.98
CA GLU A 90 -12.23 10.93 4.96
C GLU A 90 -13.04 12.04 4.31
N ALA A 91 -12.47 12.75 3.32
CA ALA A 91 -13.17 13.76 2.54
C ALA A 91 -14.33 13.16 1.71
N GLU A 92 -14.13 11.99 1.10
CA GLU A 92 -15.18 11.27 0.36
C GLU A 92 -16.30 10.79 1.27
N LYS A 93 -15.98 10.27 2.46
CA LYS A 93 -16.99 9.91 3.47
C LYS A 93 -17.84 11.11 3.87
N LYS A 94 -17.22 12.25 4.19
CA LYS A 94 -17.94 13.49 4.51
C LYS A 94 -18.85 13.93 3.37
N LYS A 95 -18.38 13.90 2.13
CA LYS A 95 -19.21 14.25 0.96
C LYS A 95 -20.42 13.32 0.79
N GLN A 96 -20.26 12.03 1.07
CA GLN A 96 -21.38 11.08 1.02
C GLN A 96 -22.39 11.31 2.16
N GLU A 97 -21.91 11.64 3.36
CA GLU A 97 -22.77 11.98 4.51
C GLU A 97 -23.54 13.29 4.29
N GLU A 98 -22.90 14.31 3.72
CA GLU A 98 -23.53 15.59 3.37
C GLU A 98 -24.56 15.43 2.25
N ALA A 99 -24.22 14.65 1.21
CA ALA A 99 -25.16 14.33 0.14
C ALA A 99 -26.40 13.58 0.66
N ALA A 100 -26.22 12.62 1.57
CA ALA A 100 -27.33 11.87 2.17
C ALA A 100 -28.24 12.75 3.04
N GLN A 101 -27.71 13.77 3.71
CA GLN A 101 -28.53 14.73 4.48
C GLN A 101 -29.32 15.68 3.57
N GLN A 102 -28.77 16.11 2.44
CA GLN A 102 -29.51 16.93 1.47
C GLN A 102 -30.70 16.17 0.87
N THR A 103 -30.53 14.90 0.49
CA THR A 103 -31.63 14.08 -0.06
C THR A 103 -32.78 13.89 0.94
N ILE A 104 -32.48 13.80 2.25
CA ILE A 104 -33.51 13.68 3.30
C ILE A 104 -34.23 15.02 3.53
N THR A 105 -33.53 16.13 3.38
CA THR A 105 -34.08 17.47 3.60
C THR A 105 -34.98 17.90 2.43
N ASP A 106 -34.59 17.63 1.19
CA ASP A 106 -35.40 17.88 0.00
C ASP A 106 -36.67 16.99 -0.02
N ALA A 107 -36.56 15.70 0.32
CA ALA A 107 -37.71 14.80 0.39
C ALA A 107 -38.71 15.14 1.52
N ALA A 108 -38.27 15.88 2.56
CA ALA A 108 -39.13 16.36 3.64
C ALA A 108 -39.84 17.68 3.30
N ALA A 109 -39.27 18.49 2.39
CA ALA A 109 -39.88 19.72 1.89
C ALA A 109 -41.01 19.44 0.90
N GLU A 110 -40.85 18.43 0.03
CA GLU A 110 -41.82 18.08 -1.03
C GLU A 110 -43.12 17.42 -0.50
N LYS A 111 -43.16 16.96 0.76
CA LYS A 111 -44.36 16.36 1.39
C LYS A 111 -45.23 17.36 2.16
N LYS A 112 -44.91 18.65 2.12
CA LYS A 112 -45.65 19.72 2.82
C LYS A 112 -46.38 20.72 1.91
N GLU A 113 -46.33 20.54 0.59
CA GLU A 113 -47.26 21.18 -0.38
C GLU A 113 -48.42 20.24 -0.73
#